data_AF-A0A5C5VAB8-F1
#
_entry.id   AF-A0A5C5VAB8-F1
#
_cell.length_a   1.000
_cell.length_b   1.000
_cell.length_c   1.000
_cell.angle_alpha   90.00
_cell.angle_beta   90.00
_cell.angle_gamma   90.00
#
_symmetry.space_group_name_H-M   'P 1'
#
loop_
_entity.id
_entity.type
_entity.pdbx_description
1 polymer ?
#
loop_
_entity_poly.entity_id
_entity_poly.type
_entity_poly.pdbx_seq_one_letter_code
_entity_poly.pdbx_strand_id
1 'polypeptide(L)'
;MKGIPVEKYCGFIDENTPYSTQHGVKGEEYEDVIVVFDDTEASWTHYTFAILLAPNSAGTANDNQLARSRKLAYVCFSRAIKNLRVVLFTPDPESAAEELMAQGFFQESQINILA
;
A
#
# COMPACT_ATOMS: atom_id res chain seq x y z
N MET A 1 -9.77 38.03 1.94
CA MET A 1 -9.30 36.96 1.04
C MET A 1 -9.14 35.71 1.91
N LYS A 2 -9.96 34.68 1.68
CA LYS A 2 -10.08 33.52 2.60
C LYS A 2 -8.79 32.69 2.60
N GLY A 3 -8.17 32.53 3.78
CA GLY A 3 -6.88 31.86 4.03
C GLY A 3 -6.86 30.34 3.85
N ILE A 4 -7.79 29.78 3.07
CA ILE A 4 -7.97 28.34 2.87
C ILE A 4 -6.68 27.62 2.41
N PRO A 5 -5.83 28.19 1.52
CA PRO A 5 -4.61 27.52 1.10
C PRO A 5 -3.56 27.42 2.22
N VAL A 6 -3.45 28.45 3.07
CA VAL A 6 -2.47 28.52 4.16
C VAL A 6 -2.89 27.61 5.30
N GLU A 7 -4.17 27.61 5.68
CA GLU A 7 -4.69 26.72 6.74
C GLU A 7 -4.51 25.23 6.39
N LYS A 8 -4.76 24.83 5.14
CA LYS A 8 -4.53 23.45 4.69
C LYS A 8 -3.05 23.09 4.64
N TYR A 9 -2.20 24.02 4.23
CA TYR A 9 -0.75 23.81 4.20
C TYR A 9 -0.17 23.70 5.61
N CYS A 10 -0.61 24.54 6.55
CA CYS A 10 -0.28 24.42 7.96
C CYS A 10 -0.76 23.07 8.52
N GLY A 11 -2.00 22.64 8.23
CA GLY A 11 -2.48 21.31 8.64
C GLY A 11 -1.67 20.14 8.09
N PHE A 12 -1.11 20.27 6.87
CA PHE A 12 -0.19 19.29 6.30
C PHE A 12 1.18 19.26 7.00
N ILE A 13 1.75 20.43 7.31
CA ILE A 13 3.02 20.55 8.03
C ILE A 13 2.88 20.11 9.50
N ASP A 14 1.72 20.36 10.11
CA ASP A 14 1.39 19.95 11.48
C ASP A 14 0.98 18.47 11.57
N GLU A 15 1.24 17.66 10.53
CA GLU A 15 0.96 16.21 10.44
C GLU A 15 -0.52 15.83 10.63
N ASN A 16 -1.44 16.79 10.62
CA ASN A 16 -2.89 16.58 10.79
C ASN A 16 -3.58 16.12 9.49
N THR A 17 -2.85 15.51 8.56
CA THR A 17 -3.43 15.02 7.31
C THR A 17 -3.60 13.51 7.34
N PRO A 18 -4.74 12.97 6.87
CA PRO A 18 -4.95 11.53 6.75
C PRO A 18 -4.08 10.88 5.66
N TYR A 19 -3.14 11.63 5.06
CA TYR A 19 -2.24 11.21 4.01
C TYR A 19 -0.81 11.45 4.46
N SER A 20 0.00 10.39 4.52
CA SER A 20 1.42 10.50 4.84
C SER A 20 2.25 9.74 3.82
N THR A 21 3.39 10.31 3.44
CA THR A 21 4.42 9.57 2.69
C THR A 21 5.28 8.82 3.71
N GLN A 22 5.41 7.51 3.52
CA GLN A 22 5.86 6.54 4.54
C GLN A 22 7.32 6.67 5.01
N HIS A 23 7.99 7.79 4.70
CA HIS A 23 9.33 8.11 5.18
C HIS A 23 9.32 9.00 6.45
N GLY A 24 8.15 9.53 6.89
CA GLY A 24 8.02 10.43 8.05
C GLY A 24 7.32 9.85 9.30
N VAL A 25 6.57 8.76 9.17
CA VAL A 25 5.69 8.25 10.24
C VAL A 25 6.31 7.11 11.04
N LYS A 26 7.20 7.45 11.97
CA LYS A 26 7.74 6.47 12.92
C LYS A 26 7.04 6.60 14.27
N GLY A 27 5.95 5.84 14.45
CA GLY A 27 5.29 5.67 15.75
C GLY A 27 3.78 5.92 15.75
N GLU A 28 3.23 6.41 14.64
CA GLU A 28 1.79 6.63 14.52
C GLU A 28 1.03 5.34 14.20
N GLU A 29 -0.19 5.24 14.69
CA GLU A 29 -1.12 4.15 14.41
C GLU A 29 -2.52 4.76 14.21
N TYR A 30 -3.33 4.11 13.39
CA TYR A 30 -4.64 4.59 12.97
C TYR A 30 -5.66 3.45 13.04
N GLU A 31 -6.90 3.77 13.39
CA GLU A 31 -7.98 2.78 13.48
C GLU A 31 -8.22 2.08 12.14
N ASP A 32 -8.29 2.87 11.06
CA ASP A 32 -8.55 2.42 9.70
C ASP A 32 -7.44 2.91 8.76
N VAL A 33 -6.79 2.00 8.03
CA VAL A 33 -5.71 2.32 7.09
C VAL A 33 -6.02 1.78 5.71
N ILE A 34 -5.86 2.62 4.70
CA ILE A 34 -5.83 2.21 3.29
C ILE A 34 -4.41 2.37 2.76
N VAL A 35 -3.86 1.29 2.22
CA VAL A 35 -2.54 1.28 1.58
C VAL A 35 -2.73 1.14 0.08
N VAL A 36 -2.15 2.05 -0.69
CA VAL A 36 -2.18 1.99 -2.16
C VAL A 36 -0.80 1.56 -2.65
N PHE A 37 -0.75 0.40 -3.28
CA PHE A 37 0.43 -0.13 -3.96
C PHE A 37 0.25 -0.03 -5.45
N ASP A 38 0.92 0.96 -6.03
CA ASP A 38 0.98 1.17 -7.47
C ASP A 38 2.40 0.88 -7.97
N ASP A 39 2.60 -0.36 -8.42
CA ASP A 39 3.83 -0.79 -9.09
C ASP A 39 3.83 -0.45 -10.59
N THR A 40 2.67 -0.03 -11.14
CA THR A 40 2.43 0.07 -12.59
C THR A 40 2.72 1.46 -13.15
N GLU A 41 2.30 2.52 -12.47
CA GLU A 41 2.55 3.90 -12.91
C GLU A 41 3.70 4.57 -12.14
N ALA A 42 4.16 3.97 -11.03
CA ALA A 42 5.29 4.49 -10.29
C ALA A 42 6.56 4.41 -11.15
N SER A 43 7.14 5.56 -11.49
CA SER A 43 8.44 5.66 -12.19
C SER A 43 9.64 5.18 -11.36
N TRP A 44 9.41 4.47 -10.25
CA TRP A 44 10.40 4.09 -9.23
C TRP A 44 10.44 2.57 -9.06
N THR A 45 11.45 1.91 -9.64
CA THR A 45 11.66 0.46 -9.61
C THR A 45 12.28 -0.07 -8.31
N HIS A 46 12.29 0.73 -7.24
CA HIS A 46 12.94 0.35 -5.98
C HIS A 46 12.13 -0.63 -5.13
N TYR A 47 10.82 -0.65 -5.34
CA TYR A 47 9.86 -1.51 -4.65
C TYR A 47 9.04 -2.27 -5.69
N THR A 48 8.52 -3.42 -5.26
CA THR A 48 7.55 -4.20 -6.02
C THR A 48 6.68 -4.97 -5.03
N PHE A 49 5.47 -4.48 -4.86
CA PHE A 49 4.48 -5.03 -3.96
C PHE A 49 3.62 -6.10 -4.64
N ALA A 50 3.33 -5.97 -5.94
CA ALA A 50 2.64 -6.98 -6.70
C ALA A 50 3.43 -8.29 -6.71
N ILE A 51 4.75 -8.24 -6.95
CA ILE A 51 5.60 -9.44 -6.88
C ILE A 51 5.77 -9.93 -5.44
N LEU A 52 5.80 -9.03 -4.45
CA LEU A 52 5.89 -9.43 -3.04
C LEU A 52 4.65 -10.22 -2.59
N LEU A 53 3.46 -9.79 -3.00
CA LEU A 53 2.17 -10.32 -2.54
C LEU A 53 1.66 -11.46 -3.42
N ALA A 54 1.82 -11.34 -4.74
CA ALA A 54 1.39 -12.28 -5.76
C ALA A 54 2.51 -12.52 -6.80
N PRO A 55 3.60 -13.22 -6.42
CA PRO A 55 4.76 -13.42 -7.29
C PRO A 55 4.44 -14.16 -8.59
N ASN A 56 3.47 -15.09 -8.59
CA ASN A 56 3.14 -15.85 -9.80
C ASN A 56 2.36 -15.01 -10.82
N SER A 57 1.63 -13.97 -10.38
CA SER A 57 0.87 -13.08 -11.28
C SER A 57 1.67 -11.86 -11.76
N ALA A 58 2.70 -11.43 -11.02
CA ALA A 58 3.35 -10.13 -11.27
C ALA A 58 4.79 -10.22 -11.81
N GLY A 59 5.40 -11.41 -11.86
CA GLY A 59 6.73 -11.63 -12.45
C GLY A 59 7.84 -11.86 -11.43
N THR A 60 9.08 -11.47 -11.75
CA THR A 60 10.25 -11.75 -10.90
C THR A 60 10.96 -10.48 -10.43
N ALA A 61 11.47 -10.52 -9.20
CA ALA A 61 12.18 -9.42 -8.55
C ALA A 61 13.49 -9.91 -7.95
N ASN A 62 14.46 -9.01 -7.80
CA ASN A 62 15.69 -9.36 -7.07
C ASN A 62 15.47 -9.30 -5.55
N ASP A 63 16.33 -10.02 -4.81
CA ASP A 63 16.22 -10.14 -3.35
C ASP A 63 16.25 -8.79 -2.62
N ASN A 64 17.01 -7.82 -3.14
CA ASN A 64 17.10 -6.48 -2.55
C ASN A 64 15.80 -5.67 -2.70
N GLN A 65 15.13 -5.79 -3.85
CA GLN A 65 13.80 -5.20 -4.07
C GLN A 65 12.77 -5.87 -3.16
N LEU A 66 12.76 -7.20 -3.09
CA LEU A 66 11.85 -7.94 -2.21
C LEU A 66 12.08 -7.58 -0.73
N ALA A 67 13.33 -7.51 -0.28
CA ALA A 67 13.66 -7.15 1.10
C ALA A 67 13.19 -5.74 1.47
N ARG A 68 13.35 -4.77 0.55
CA ARG A 68 12.87 -3.39 0.75
C ARG A 68 11.35 -3.31 0.74
N SER A 69 10.70 -3.96 -0.22
CA SER A 69 9.24 -3.99 -0.34
C SER A 69 8.61 -4.63 0.88
N ARG A 70 9.18 -5.72 1.39
CA ARG A 70 8.72 -6.40 2.61
C ARG A 70 8.81 -5.50 3.85
N LYS A 71 9.94 -4.78 4.01
CA LYS A 71 10.10 -3.82 5.12
C LYS A 71 9.05 -2.71 5.05
N LEU A 72 8.81 -2.17 3.86
CA LEU A 72 7.84 -1.09 3.68
C LEU A 72 6.40 -1.59 3.86
N ALA A 73 6.04 -2.75 3.31
CA ALA A 73 4.74 -3.38 3.52
C ALA A 73 4.48 -3.65 5.00
N TYR A 74 5.48 -4.19 5.72
CA TYR A 74 5.39 -4.37 7.18
C TYR A 74 5.10 -3.05 7.91
N VAL A 75 5.83 -1.97 7.57
CA VAL A 75 5.58 -0.65 8.15
C VAL A 75 4.17 -0.17 7.83
N CYS A 76 3.70 -0.26 6.58
CA CYS A 76 2.36 0.17 6.20
C CYS A 76 1.27 -0.61 6.93
N PHE A 77 1.38 -1.94 6.97
CA PHE A 77 0.36 -2.80 7.56
C PHE A 77 0.30 -2.67 9.08
N SER A 78 1.45 -2.47 9.75
CA SER A 78 1.51 -2.27 11.20
C SER A 78 0.93 -0.94 11.68
N ARG A 79 0.53 -0.02 10.79
CA ARG A 79 -0.17 1.21 11.17
C ARG A 79 -1.64 0.98 11.47
N ALA A 80 -2.24 -0.12 11.00
CA ALA A 80 -3.65 -0.40 11.19
C ALA A 80 -3.92 -1.05 12.55
N ILE A 81 -4.78 -0.43 13.37
CA ILE A 81 -5.20 -0.98 14.66
C ILE A 81 -6.41 -1.92 14.49
N LYS A 82 -7.41 -1.54 13.68
CA LYS A 82 -8.63 -2.33 13.46
C LYS A 82 -8.76 -2.81 12.02
N ASN A 83 -8.76 -1.90 11.06
CA ASN A 83 -9.06 -2.24 9.68
C ASN A 83 -7.91 -1.84 8.75
N LEU A 84 -7.52 -2.78 7.90
CA LEU A 84 -6.55 -2.58 6.82
C LEU A 84 -7.22 -2.89 5.49
N ARG A 85 -7.11 -1.97 4.53
CA ARG A 85 -7.46 -2.22 3.13
C ARG A 85 -6.26 -1.96 2.23
N VAL A 86 -6.02 -2.87 1.30
CA VAL A 86 -4.95 -2.75 0.31
C VAL A 86 -5.58 -2.54 -1.05
N VAL A 87 -5.17 -1.48 -1.74
CA VAL A 87 -5.44 -1.26 -3.16
C VAL A 87 -4.18 -1.64 -3.91
N LEU A 88 -4.23 -2.74 -4.65
CA LEU A 88 -3.10 -3.27 -5.41
C LEU A 88 -3.34 -3.04 -6.90
N PHE A 89 -2.49 -2.27 -7.54
CA PHE A 89 -2.43 -2.21 -8.99
C PHE A 89 -1.59 -3.39 -9.48
N THR A 90 -2.17 -4.19 -10.37
CA THR A 90 -1.56 -5.40 -10.92
C THR A 90 -1.96 -5.54 -12.39
N PRO A 91 -1.07 -6.04 -13.26
CA PRO A 91 -1.41 -6.28 -14.67
C PRO A 91 -2.41 -7.43 -14.86
N ASP A 92 -2.53 -8.32 -13.87
CA ASP A 92 -3.43 -9.49 -13.90
C ASP A 92 -4.14 -9.59 -12.54
N PRO A 93 -5.31 -8.94 -12.37
CA PRO A 93 -6.03 -8.92 -11.10
C PRO A 93 -6.69 -10.26 -10.76
N GLU A 94 -7.11 -11.04 -11.76
CA GLU A 94 -7.69 -12.36 -11.56
C GLU A 94 -6.64 -13.33 -10.99
N SER A 95 -5.48 -13.45 -11.64
CA SER A 95 -4.39 -14.32 -11.17
C SER A 95 -3.86 -13.90 -9.80
N ALA A 96 -3.74 -12.58 -9.56
CA ALA A 96 -3.34 -12.07 -8.25
C ALA A 96 -4.36 -12.45 -7.16
N ALA A 97 -5.66 -12.34 -7.44
CA ALA A 97 -6.71 -12.71 -6.50
C ALA A 97 -6.68 -14.21 -6.16
N GLU A 98 -6.55 -15.07 -7.17
CA GLU A 98 -6.42 -16.53 -6.98
C GLU A 98 -5.21 -16.87 -6.10
N GLU A 99 -4.06 -16.27 -6.39
CA GLU A 99 -2.83 -16.50 -5.63
C GLU A 99 -2.94 -16.02 -4.18
N LEU A 100 -3.50 -14.83 -3.95
CA LEU A 100 -3.72 -14.29 -2.60
C LEU A 100 -4.65 -15.18 -1.76
N MET A 101 -5.67 -15.77 -2.39
CA MET A 101 -6.55 -16.74 -1.75
C MET A 101 -5.83 -18.07 -1.48
N ALA A 102 -5.05 -18.57 -2.45
CA ALA A 102 -4.29 -19.81 -2.32
C ALA A 102 -3.23 -19.74 -1.21
N GLN A 103 -2.61 -18.57 -0.99
CA GLN A 103 -1.71 -18.30 0.12
C GLN A 103 -2.42 -18.16 1.48
N GLY A 104 -3.76 -18.06 1.48
CA GLY A 104 -4.57 -17.91 2.68
C GLY A 104 -4.54 -16.50 3.29
N PHE A 105 -4.13 -15.48 2.53
CA PHE A 105 -4.10 -14.09 3.01
C PHE A 105 -5.50 -13.47 3.03
N PHE A 106 -6.36 -13.84 2.08
CA PHE A 106 -7.71 -13.30 1.95
C PHE A 106 -8.71 -14.40 1.60
N GLN A 107 -9.96 -14.21 2.03
CA GLN A 107 -11.12 -14.94 1.53
C GLN A 107 -11.68 -14.26 0.29
N GLU A 108 -12.43 -15.00 -0.53
CA GLU A 108 -13.09 -14.48 -1.74
C GLU A 108 -13.91 -13.21 -1.45
N SER A 109 -14.68 -13.19 -0.36
CA SER A 109 -15.49 -12.04 0.04
C SER A 109 -14.69 -10.80 0.47
N GLN A 110 -13.38 -10.94 0.69
CA GLN A 110 -12.47 -9.85 1.08
C GLN A 110 -11.76 -9.21 -0.12
N ILE A 111 -11.85 -9.82 -1.31
CA ILE A 111 -11.24 -9.30 -2.53
C ILE A 111 -12.33 -8.67 -3.40
N ASN A 112 -12.03 -7.48 -3.94
CA ASN A 112 -12.87 -6.83 -4.95
C ASN A 112 -11.96 -6.37 -6.09
N ILE A 113 -12.21 -6.88 -7.30
CA ILE A 113 -11.53 -6.44 -8.51
C ILE A 113 -12.29 -5.22 -9.05
N LEU A 114 -11.56 -4.13 -9.29
CA LEU A 114 -12.10 -2.89 -9.84
C LEU A 114 -11.70 -2.81 -11.32
N ALA A 115 -12.67 -2.55 -12.19
CA ALA A 115 -12.49 -2.41 -13.64
C ALA A 115 -12.25 -0.95 -14.06
#